data_AF-A0AAU3E6A9-F1
#
_entry.id   AF-A0AAU3E6A9-F1
#
_cell.length_a   1.000
_cell.length_b   1.000
_cell.length_c   1.000
_cell.angle_alpha   90.00
_cell.angle_beta   90.00
_cell.angle_gamma   90.00
#
_symmetry.space_group_name_H-M   'P 1'
#
loop_
_entity.id
_entity.type
_entity.pdbx_description
1 polymer ?
#
loop_
_entity_poly.entity_id
_entity_poly.type
_entity_poly.pdbx_seq_one_letter_code
_entity_poly.pdbx_strand_id
1 'polypeptide(L)'
;MRPAGPPRQLVLFRALVAGTSISAFGSYLNMVALNLFVYQATGSALQTGGFMALRLGAGFVAGLVGGTVAARLPRRPVMVACDLTQAVALVALVLAPSSVRLGLLPLVAVATGLLGTTSTVLLRSSVPDLVGAADRVTANGLLVTGRAIAMALGFAAGGVLVGWWGYRAAFLVDAGTFVVSATLLAALPLPFPSRRSRTAQPAAVKPMDGTRRHRRETLAALVAAPVILVVVLVRAVDALGSASHNVGLPVYATQVQPQDPAAFVGHFFAVWAVGLFAAHQVVRRLGTGRSGLDGPRRSETGFVVGTCLMSAAFIVAFTDLPGQWVLLVAFVAGAADGFTEITYTTRLQAEPDPQRGWFFGLTAMAENGGLGLGMLLAAGLLEVWRPLYVAAAMHGAVVVLALGVVLFGLLHRHTATPVEGAPDPPADALAPAEGSRP
;
A
#
# COMPACT_ATOMS: atom_id res chain seq x y z
N MET A 1 -11.26 -29.60 -25.64
CA MET A 1 -11.41 -29.28 -24.20
C MET A 1 -11.50 -27.78 -24.04
N ARG A 2 -12.59 -27.23 -23.50
CA ARG A 2 -12.64 -25.81 -23.10
C ARG A 2 -11.68 -25.64 -21.91
N PRO A 3 -10.83 -24.60 -21.87
CA PRO A 3 -9.99 -24.36 -20.71
C PRO A 3 -10.88 -24.22 -19.47
N ALA A 4 -10.52 -24.91 -18.39
CA ALA A 4 -11.22 -24.77 -17.11
C ALA A 4 -11.24 -23.27 -16.75
N GLY A 5 -12.44 -22.72 -16.52
CA GLY A 5 -12.59 -21.33 -16.12
C GLY A 5 -11.83 -21.03 -14.83
N PRO A 6 -11.53 -19.76 -14.53
CA PRO A 6 -10.85 -19.41 -13.29
C PRO A 6 -11.65 -19.92 -12.08
N PRO A 7 -10.98 -20.33 -10.99
CA PRO A 7 -11.66 -20.82 -9.80
C PRO A 7 -12.65 -19.78 -9.28
N ARG A 8 -13.82 -20.23 -8.79
CA ARG A 8 -14.92 -19.36 -8.32
C ARG A 8 -14.44 -18.29 -7.32
N GLN A 9 -13.48 -18.62 -6.45
CA GLN A 9 -12.89 -17.70 -5.49
C GLN A 9 -12.18 -16.51 -6.16
N LEU A 10 -11.44 -16.74 -7.26
CA LEU A 10 -10.76 -15.67 -7.99
C LEU A 10 -11.76 -14.73 -8.68
N VAL A 11 -12.90 -15.25 -9.15
CA VAL A 11 -13.98 -14.43 -9.73
C VAL A 11 -14.59 -13.52 -8.66
N LEU A 12 -14.92 -14.08 -7.49
CA LEU A 12 -15.43 -13.29 -6.35
C LEU A 12 -14.40 -12.26 -5.88
N PHE A 13 -13.12 -12.63 -5.85
CA PHE A 13 -12.04 -11.71 -5.50
C PHE A 13 -11.90 -10.57 -6.51
N ARG A 14 -12.07 -10.81 -7.82
CA ARG A 14 -12.09 -9.73 -8.82
C ARG A 14 -13.23 -8.75 -8.60
N ALA A 15 -14.42 -9.22 -8.21
CA ALA A 15 -15.54 -8.35 -7.85
C ALA A 15 -15.21 -7.51 -6.61
N LEU A 16 -14.54 -8.09 -5.61
CA LEU A 16 -14.02 -7.34 -4.47
C LEU A 16 -13.01 -6.27 -4.89
N VAL A 17 -12.03 -6.63 -5.73
CA VAL A 17 -11.03 -5.69 -6.26
C VAL A 17 -11.69 -4.55 -7.01
N ALA A 18 -12.73 -4.82 -7.81
CA ALA A 18 -13.48 -3.77 -8.50
C ALA A 18 -14.12 -2.80 -7.48
N GLY A 19 -14.77 -3.33 -6.44
CA GLY A 19 -15.35 -2.50 -5.36
C GLY A 19 -14.33 -1.64 -4.63
N THR A 20 -13.21 -2.23 -4.23
CA THR A 20 -12.15 -1.50 -3.52
C THR A 20 -11.42 -0.51 -4.43
N SER A 21 -11.34 -0.78 -5.73
CA SER A 21 -10.80 0.16 -6.72
C SER A 21 -11.75 1.34 -6.96
N ILE A 22 -13.07 1.09 -7.00
CA ILE A 22 -14.09 2.15 -7.07
C ILE A 22 -14.00 3.06 -5.84
N SER A 23 -13.88 2.48 -4.64
CA SER A 23 -13.69 3.26 -3.41
C SER A 23 -12.35 4.01 -3.38
N ALA A 24 -11.26 3.39 -3.85
CA ALA A 24 -9.98 4.07 -3.98
C ALA A 24 -10.08 5.28 -4.95
N PHE A 25 -10.81 5.13 -6.05
CA PHE A 25 -11.02 6.20 -7.02
C PHE A 25 -11.73 7.39 -6.36
N GLY A 26 -12.81 7.12 -5.63
CA GLY A 26 -13.51 8.13 -4.83
C GLY A 26 -12.57 8.81 -3.83
N SER A 27 -11.75 8.04 -3.12
CA SER A 27 -10.83 8.55 -2.10
C SER A 27 -9.75 9.48 -2.69
N TYR A 28 -9.19 9.16 -3.85
CA TYR A 28 -8.19 10.00 -4.52
C TYR A 28 -8.80 11.26 -5.12
N LEU A 29 -9.99 11.14 -5.73
CA LEU A 29 -10.80 12.27 -6.17
C LEU A 29 -11.11 13.22 -5.00
N ASN A 30 -11.58 12.66 -3.89
CA ASN A 30 -11.95 13.41 -2.70
C ASN A 30 -10.73 14.01 -1.99
N MET A 31 -9.56 13.37 -2.08
CA MET A 31 -8.31 13.95 -1.61
C MET A 31 -8.03 15.28 -2.31
N VAL A 32 -8.22 15.37 -3.63
CA VAL A 32 -8.09 16.65 -4.36
C VAL A 32 -9.17 17.63 -3.92
N ALA A 33 -10.43 17.18 -3.87
CA ALA A 33 -11.55 18.04 -3.52
C ALA A 33 -11.45 18.62 -2.10
N LEU A 34 -11.06 17.82 -1.09
CA LEU A 34 -10.90 18.26 0.29
C LEU A 34 -9.73 19.23 0.46
N ASN A 35 -8.59 18.98 -0.20
CA ASN A 35 -7.46 19.92 -0.15
C ASN A 35 -7.84 21.28 -0.77
N LEU A 36 -8.48 21.26 -1.95
CA LEU A 36 -8.97 22.48 -2.58
C LEU A 36 -10.06 23.17 -1.75
N PHE A 37 -10.95 22.41 -1.12
CA PHE A 37 -12.02 22.95 -0.29
C PHE A 37 -11.48 23.62 0.98
N VAL A 38 -10.51 23.00 1.67
CA VAL A 38 -9.86 23.58 2.84
C VAL A 38 -9.19 24.89 2.45
N TYR A 39 -8.43 24.91 1.35
CA TYR A 39 -7.78 26.13 0.88
C TYR A 39 -8.79 27.23 0.53
N GLN A 40 -9.84 26.90 -0.23
CA GLN A 40 -10.87 27.87 -0.62
C GLN A 40 -11.60 28.46 0.59
N ALA A 41 -11.90 27.63 1.60
CA ALA A 41 -12.65 28.07 2.76
C ALA A 41 -11.81 28.86 3.78
N THR A 42 -10.48 28.79 3.70
CA THR A 42 -9.57 29.35 4.72
C THR A 42 -8.59 30.39 4.18
N GLY A 43 -8.30 30.37 2.88
CA GLY A 43 -7.22 31.14 2.27
C GLY A 43 -5.81 30.73 2.73
N SER A 44 -5.67 29.62 3.46
CA SER A 44 -4.42 29.28 4.15
C SER A 44 -3.83 27.95 3.66
N ALA A 45 -2.63 28.05 3.08
CA ALA A 45 -1.81 26.88 2.76
C ALA A 45 -1.43 26.09 4.02
N LEU A 46 -1.19 26.78 5.14
CA LEU A 46 -0.87 26.15 6.43
C LEU A 46 -2.02 25.28 6.94
N GLN A 47 -3.27 25.75 6.84
CA GLN A 47 -4.43 24.96 7.27
C GLN A 47 -4.69 23.78 6.34
N THR A 48 -4.43 23.93 5.04
CA THR A 48 -4.49 22.84 4.06
C THR A 48 -3.45 21.76 4.37
N GLY A 49 -2.20 22.17 4.64
CA GLY A 49 -1.14 21.28 5.09
C GLY A 49 -1.45 20.61 6.43
N GLY A 50 -2.00 21.35 7.39
CA GLY A 50 -2.45 20.82 8.68
C GLY A 50 -3.56 19.78 8.56
N PHE A 51 -4.52 19.98 7.65
CA PHE A 51 -5.55 18.99 7.33
C PHE A 51 -4.92 17.69 6.81
N MET A 52 -3.98 17.77 5.86
CA MET A 52 -3.31 16.59 5.33
C MET A 52 -2.45 15.91 6.40
N ALA A 53 -1.73 16.68 7.22
CA ALA A 53 -0.93 16.15 8.32
C ALA A 53 -1.78 15.40 9.34
N LEU A 54 -2.97 15.93 9.68
CA LEU A 54 -3.90 15.26 10.58
C LEU A 54 -4.43 13.95 9.98
N ARG A 55 -4.74 13.94 8.68
CA ARG A 55 -5.18 12.72 7.96
C ARG A 55 -4.09 11.66 7.95
N LEU A 56 -2.85 12.02 7.59
CA LEU A 56 -1.71 11.11 7.59
C LEU A 56 -1.36 10.64 9.01
N GLY A 57 -1.43 11.52 10.00
CA GLY A 57 -1.24 11.18 11.42
C GLY A 57 -2.29 10.20 11.93
N ALA A 58 -3.55 10.36 11.54
CA ALA A 58 -4.60 9.39 11.84
C ALA A 58 -4.34 8.03 11.16
N GLY A 59 -3.85 8.04 9.92
CA GLY A 59 -3.38 6.82 9.23
C GLY A 59 -2.20 6.15 9.93
N PHE A 60 -1.22 6.92 10.40
CA PHE A 60 -0.10 6.43 11.20
C PHE A 60 -0.59 5.71 12.47
N VAL A 61 -1.53 6.32 13.20
CA VAL A 61 -2.14 5.71 14.39
C VAL A 61 -2.91 4.44 14.04
N ALA A 62 -3.67 4.44 12.94
CA ALA A 62 -4.34 3.24 12.44
C ALA A 62 -3.34 2.12 12.10
N GLY A 63 -2.18 2.43 11.53
CA GLY A 63 -1.12 1.45 11.29
C GLY A 63 -0.62 0.82 12.59
N LEU A 64 -0.35 1.63 13.61
CA LEU A 64 0.13 1.19 14.92
C LEU A 64 -0.84 0.19 15.59
N VAL A 65 -2.15 0.44 15.49
CA VAL A 65 -3.18 -0.43 16.09
C VAL A 65 -3.72 -1.48 15.12
N GLY A 66 -3.43 -1.37 13.82
CA GLY A 66 -4.03 -2.16 12.75
C GLY A 66 -3.82 -3.67 12.92
N GLY A 67 -2.64 -4.07 13.41
CA GLY A 67 -2.37 -5.47 13.76
C GLY A 67 -3.25 -6.01 14.88
N THR A 68 -3.52 -5.20 15.90
CA THR A 68 -4.41 -5.60 17.02
C THR A 68 -5.84 -5.75 16.54
N VAL A 69 -6.29 -4.85 15.67
CA VAL A 69 -7.62 -4.88 15.04
C VAL A 69 -7.75 -6.14 14.18
N ALA A 70 -6.77 -6.41 13.33
CA ALA A 70 -6.72 -7.59 12.46
C ALA A 70 -6.71 -8.92 13.23
N ALA A 71 -6.13 -8.94 14.43
CA ALA A 71 -6.04 -10.13 15.28
C ALA A 71 -7.29 -10.36 16.16
N ARG A 72 -8.01 -9.30 16.52
CA ARG A 72 -9.10 -9.37 17.53
C ARG A 72 -10.49 -9.28 16.95
N LEU A 73 -10.67 -8.51 15.89
CA LEU A 73 -12.00 -8.20 15.36
C LEU A 73 -12.29 -8.98 14.07
N PRO A 74 -13.56 -9.29 13.78
CA PRO A 74 -13.93 -9.91 12.52
C PRO A 74 -13.65 -8.94 11.36
N ARG A 75 -12.69 -9.29 10.50
CA ARG A 75 -12.14 -8.39 9.47
C ARG A 75 -13.21 -7.83 8.53
N ARG A 76 -14.17 -8.67 8.09
CA ARG A 76 -15.24 -8.27 7.15
C ARG A 76 -16.20 -7.21 7.73
N PRO A 77 -16.88 -7.41 8.88
CA PRO A 77 -17.71 -6.38 9.49
C PRO A 77 -16.96 -5.07 9.76
N VAL A 78 -15.69 -5.14 10.16
CA VAL A 78 -14.88 -3.93 10.41
C VAL A 78 -14.63 -3.15 9.12
N MET A 79 -14.26 -3.82 8.02
CA MET A 79 -14.08 -3.13 6.73
C MET A 79 -15.39 -2.50 6.23
N VAL A 80 -16.52 -3.20 6.35
CA VAL A 80 -17.85 -2.65 6.00
C VAL A 80 -18.17 -1.41 6.86
N ALA A 81 -17.91 -1.46 8.16
CA ALA A 81 -18.11 -0.32 9.05
C ALA A 81 -17.19 0.86 8.68
N CYS A 82 -15.91 0.60 8.34
CA CYS A 82 -14.97 1.64 7.90
C CYS A 82 -15.50 2.38 6.66
N ASP A 83 -15.98 1.65 5.66
CA ASP A 83 -16.52 2.25 4.43
C ASP A 83 -17.79 3.06 4.73
N LEU A 84 -18.76 2.49 5.46
CA LEU A 84 -20.01 3.19 5.78
C LEU A 84 -19.79 4.43 6.68
N THR A 85 -18.88 4.37 7.66
CA THR A 85 -18.57 5.53 8.50
C THR A 85 -17.89 6.65 7.71
N GLN A 86 -17.02 6.31 6.75
CA GLN A 86 -16.44 7.32 5.84
C GLN A 86 -17.52 7.95 4.96
N ALA A 87 -18.45 7.15 4.41
CA ALA A 87 -19.58 7.67 3.64
C ALA A 87 -20.44 8.64 4.48
N VAL A 88 -20.77 8.26 5.72
CA VAL A 88 -21.54 9.11 6.64
C VAL A 88 -20.79 10.40 6.97
N ALA A 89 -19.48 10.35 7.20
CA ALA A 89 -18.68 11.54 7.50
C ALA A 89 -18.72 12.55 6.33
N LEU A 90 -18.66 12.08 5.09
CA LEU A 90 -18.74 12.93 3.90
C LEU A 90 -20.15 13.47 3.67
N VAL A 91 -21.18 12.65 3.85
CA VAL A 91 -22.58 13.12 3.77
C VAL A 91 -22.86 14.17 4.85
N ALA A 92 -22.37 13.96 6.08
CA ALA A 92 -22.49 14.93 7.16
C ALA A 92 -21.79 16.26 6.80
N LEU A 93 -20.59 16.22 6.20
CA LEU A 93 -19.90 17.42 5.72
C LEU A 93 -20.72 18.17 4.65
N VAL A 94 -21.36 17.44 3.73
CA VAL A 94 -22.19 18.00 2.64
C VAL A 94 -23.49 18.64 3.15
N LEU A 95 -24.09 18.06 4.19
CA LEU A 95 -25.33 18.54 4.80
C LEU A 95 -25.08 19.62 5.87
N ALA A 96 -23.86 19.73 6.38
CA ALA A 96 -23.51 20.71 7.38
C ALA A 96 -23.69 22.17 6.88
N PRO A 97 -24.30 23.05 7.71
CA PRO A 97 -24.32 24.48 7.47
C PRO A 97 -22.90 25.05 7.28
N SER A 98 -22.78 26.13 6.52
CA SER A 98 -21.50 26.79 6.26
C SER A 98 -20.74 27.17 7.54
N SER A 99 -21.46 27.59 8.59
CA SER A 99 -20.89 27.95 9.90
C SER A 99 -20.22 26.79 10.65
N VAL A 100 -20.61 25.54 10.37
CA VAL A 100 -20.11 24.34 11.07
C VAL A 100 -19.13 23.55 10.19
N ARG A 101 -19.21 23.70 8.87
CA ARG A 101 -18.46 22.88 7.90
C ARG A 101 -16.95 22.93 8.11
N LEU A 102 -16.39 24.10 8.41
CA LEU A 102 -14.96 24.26 8.73
C LEU A 102 -14.56 23.47 9.99
N GLY A 103 -15.41 23.47 11.02
CA GLY A 103 -15.18 22.73 12.27
C GLY A 103 -15.25 21.20 12.10
N LEU A 104 -15.88 20.70 11.04
CA LEU A 104 -15.95 19.26 10.74
C LEU A 104 -14.72 18.74 9.97
N LEU A 105 -13.93 19.61 9.33
CA LEU A 105 -12.79 19.18 8.53
C LEU A 105 -11.77 18.35 9.32
N PRO A 106 -11.38 18.70 10.56
CA PRO A 106 -10.50 17.85 11.36
C PRO A 106 -11.07 16.45 11.60
N LEU A 107 -12.38 16.34 11.84
CA LEU A 107 -13.05 15.05 12.04
C LEU A 107 -13.04 14.21 10.76
N VAL A 108 -13.28 14.83 9.61
CA VAL A 108 -13.21 14.17 8.29
C VAL A 108 -11.78 13.72 7.97
N ALA A 109 -10.77 14.53 8.27
CA ALA A 109 -9.37 14.15 8.13
C ALA A 109 -9.04 12.90 8.97
N VAL A 110 -9.43 12.90 10.24
CA VAL A 110 -9.21 11.76 11.15
C VAL A 110 -9.97 10.53 10.66
N ALA A 111 -11.25 10.67 10.31
CA ALA A 111 -12.07 9.55 9.86
C ALA A 111 -11.50 8.90 8.59
N THR A 112 -11.19 9.69 7.56
CA THR A 112 -10.67 9.16 6.29
C THR A 112 -9.27 8.56 6.44
N GLY A 113 -8.39 9.17 7.26
CA GLY A 113 -7.06 8.64 7.54
C GLY A 113 -7.08 7.33 8.33
N LEU A 114 -7.81 7.31 9.44
CA LEU A 114 -7.89 6.17 10.36
C LEU A 114 -8.60 4.98 9.71
N LEU A 115 -9.80 5.21 9.15
CA LEU A 115 -10.66 4.14 8.63
C LEU A 115 -10.14 3.58 7.31
N GLY A 116 -9.65 4.44 6.40
CA GLY A 116 -9.05 4.02 5.14
C GLY A 116 -7.80 3.16 5.35
N THR A 117 -6.94 3.55 6.29
CA THR A 117 -5.74 2.77 6.64
C THR A 117 -6.11 1.44 7.29
N THR A 118 -7.06 1.45 8.22
CA THR A 118 -7.56 0.22 8.87
C THR A 118 -8.11 -0.77 7.85
N SER A 119 -8.95 -0.31 6.93
CA SER A 119 -9.53 -1.14 5.86
C SER A 119 -8.43 -1.73 4.96
N THR A 120 -7.41 -0.93 4.61
CA THR A 120 -6.26 -1.39 3.81
C THR A 120 -5.47 -2.51 4.49
N VAL A 121 -5.15 -2.35 5.79
CA VAL A 121 -4.42 -3.36 6.58
C VAL A 121 -5.22 -4.66 6.66
N LEU A 122 -6.54 -4.57 6.90
CA LEU A 122 -7.42 -5.74 6.99
C LEU A 122 -7.55 -6.47 5.65
N LEU A 123 -7.69 -5.74 4.55
CA LEU A 123 -7.78 -6.32 3.22
C LEU A 123 -6.49 -7.05 2.84
N ARG A 124 -5.33 -6.37 2.94
CA ARG A 124 -4.02 -6.92 2.55
C ARG A 124 -3.62 -8.15 3.38
N SER A 125 -3.94 -8.15 4.67
CA SER A 125 -3.69 -9.30 5.54
C SER A 125 -4.62 -10.49 5.28
N SER A 126 -5.80 -10.24 4.66
CA SER A 126 -6.78 -11.29 4.34
C SER A 126 -6.59 -11.93 2.98
N VAL A 127 -5.81 -11.34 2.07
CA VAL A 127 -5.59 -11.88 0.71
C VAL A 127 -5.22 -13.38 0.72
N PRO A 128 -4.27 -13.85 1.56
CA PRO A 128 -3.93 -15.27 1.59
C PRO A 128 -5.09 -16.20 1.94
N ASP A 129 -6.01 -15.73 2.78
CA ASP A 129 -7.17 -16.50 3.24
C ASP A 129 -8.29 -16.48 2.18
N LEU A 130 -8.35 -15.42 1.38
CA LEU A 130 -9.37 -15.21 0.34
C LEU A 130 -9.11 -15.99 -0.95
N VAL A 131 -7.84 -16.11 -1.36
CA VAL A 131 -7.46 -16.72 -2.65
C VAL A 131 -6.50 -17.91 -2.52
N GLY A 132 -5.99 -18.21 -1.32
CA GLY A 132 -4.99 -19.25 -1.12
C GLY A 132 -3.56 -18.83 -1.50
N ALA A 133 -2.58 -19.67 -1.19
CA ALA A 133 -1.16 -19.35 -1.35
C ALA A 133 -0.71 -19.22 -2.81
N ALA A 134 -1.26 -20.07 -3.70
CA ALA A 134 -0.87 -20.11 -5.12
C ALA A 134 -1.27 -18.83 -5.89
N ASP A 135 -2.39 -18.20 -5.51
CA ASP A 135 -2.94 -17.05 -6.24
C ASP A 135 -2.58 -15.69 -5.62
N ARG A 136 -1.75 -15.63 -4.56
CA ARG A 136 -1.38 -14.38 -3.87
C ARG A 136 -0.80 -13.33 -4.81
N VAL A 137 0.13 -13.73 -5.68
CA VAL A 137 0.78 -12.82 -6.63
C VAL A 137 -0.24 -12.24 -7.60
N THR A 138 -1.13 -13.06 -8.13
CA THR A 138 -2.21 -12.62 -9.03
C THR A 138 -3.17 -11.68 -8.29
N ALA A 139 -3.54 -11.99 -7.06
CA ALA A 139 -4.45 -11.18 -6.25
C ALA A 139 -3.85 -9.83 -5.86
N ASN A 140 -2.59 -9.79 -5.43
CA ASN A 140 -1.88 -8.54 -5.12
C ASN A 140 -1.70 -7.71 -6.38
N GLY A 141 -1.35 -8.32 -7.52
CA GLY A 141 -1.28 -7.62 -8.80
C GLY A 141 -2.60 -6.96 -9.20
N LEU A 142 -3.74 -7.63 -8.99
CA LEU A 142 -5.07 -7.06 -9.24
C LEU A 142 -5.36 -5.87 -8.31
N LEU A 143 -5.07 -5.99 -7.00
CA LEU A 143 -5.28 -4.90 -6.03
C LEU A 143 -4.43 -3.67 -6.35
N VAL A 144 -3.15 -3.87 -6.64
CA VAL A 144 -2.19 -2.79 -6.87
C VAL A 144 -2.49 -2.10 -8.21
N THR A 145 -2.78 -2.87 -9.28
CA THR A 145 -3.25 -2.30 -10.55
C THR A 145 -4.56 -1.52 -10.38
N GLY A 146 -5.54 -2.11 -9.71
CA GLY A 146 -6.83 -1.47 -9.47
C GLY A 146 -6.67 -0.13 -8.74
N ARG A 147 -5.81 -0.10 -7.72
CA ARG A 147 -5.46 1.12 -6.98
C ARG A 147 -4.73 2.15 -7.86
N ALA A 148 -3.78 1.75 -8.68
CA ALA A 148 -3.05 2.67 -9.56
C ALA A 148 -3.97 3.33 -10.60
N ILE A 149 -4.86 2.56 -11.24
CA ILE A 149 -5.88 3.08 -12.16
C ILE A 149 -6.81 4.03 -11.41
N ALA A 150 -7.30 3.61 -10.24
CA ALA A 150 -8.16 4.41 -9.40
C ALA A 150 -7.52 5.74 -8.98
N MET A 151 -6.22 5.74 -8.65
CA MET A 151 -5.45 6.94 -8.32
C MET A 151 -5.35 7.90 -9.49
N ALA A 152 -4.92 7.41 -10.66
CA ALA A 152 -4.78 8.21 -11.86
C ALA A 152 -6.11 8.86 -12.28
N LEU A 153 -7.17 8.05 -12.36
CA LEU A 153 -8.50 8.53 -12.72
C LEU A 153 -9.08 9.45 -11.64
N GLY A 154 -8.86 9.14 -10.36
CA GLY A 154 -9.38 9.92 -9.23
C GLY A 154 -8.80 11.32 -9.18
N PHE A 155 -7.47 11.46 -9.28
CA PHE A 155 -6.81 12.76 -9.32
C PHE A 155 -7.23 13.58 -10.54
N ALA A 156 -7.29 12.97 -11.73
CA ALA A 156 -7.75 13.65 -12.94
C ALA A 156 -9.21 14.12 -12.81
N ALA A 157 -10.09 13.29 -12.27
CA ALA A 157 -11.50 13.60 -12.09
C ALA A 157 -11.73 14.65 -10.98
N GLY A 158 -10.86 14.74 -9.97
CA GLY A 158 -11.03 15.64 -8.83
C GLY A 158 -11.18 17.11 -9.22
N GLY A 159 -10.24 17.64 -10.02
CA GLY A 159 -10.31 19.04 -10.47
C GLY A 159 -11.49 19.30 -11.40
N VAL A 160 -11.76 18.39 -12.35
CA VAL A 160 -12.85 18.51 -13.32
C VAL A 160 -14.21 18.50 -12.63
N LEU A 161 -14.43 17.53 -11.73
CA LEU A 161 -15.71 17.37 -11.03
C LEU A 161 -16.00 18.58 -10.12
N VAL A 162 -14.98 19.07 -9.41
CA VAL A 162 -15.10 20.28 -8.59
C VAL A 162 -15.37 21.51 -9.45
N GLY A 163 -14.68 21.65 -10.60
CA GLY A 163 -14.87 22.79 -11.49
C GLY A 163 -16.27 22.88 -12.10
N TRP A 164 -16.87 21.74 -12.48
CA TRP A 164 -18.17 21.72 -13.18
C TRP A 164 -19.36 21.57 -12.24
N TRP A 165 -19.24 20.74 -11.20
CA TRP A 165 -20.35 20.39 -10.31
C TRP A 165 -20.12 20.77 -8.84
N GLY A 166 -18.97 21.36 -8.52
CA GLY A 166 -18.63 21.84 -7.18
C GLY A 166 -18.21 20.74 -6.20
N TYR A 167 -17.72 21.17 -5.03
CA TYR A 167 -17.20 20.29 -3.98
C TYR A 167 -18.22 19.29 -3.43
N ARG A 168 -19.50 19.68 -3.34
CA ARG A 168 -20.56 18.80 -2.81
C ARG A 168 -20.73 17.55 -3.68
N ALA A 169 -20.63 17.70 -5.01
CA ALA A 169 -20.72 16.57 -5.93
C ALA A 169 -19.55 15.61 -5.71
N ALA A 170 -18.32 16.12 -5.59
CA ALA A 170 -17.13 15.31 -5.32
C ALA A 170 -17.26 14.49 -4.02
N PHE A 171 -17.74 15.10 -2.94
CA PHE A 171 -17.93 14.43 -1.66
C PHE A 171 -19.02 13.36 -1.71
N LEU A 172 -20.13 13.61 -2.42
CA LEU A 172 -21.21 12.63 -2.58
C LEU A 172 -20.83 11.47 -3.49
N VAL A 173 -20.05 11.72 -4.55
CA VAL A 173 -19.50 10.66 -5.40
C VAL A 173 -18.63 9.73 -4.57
N ASP A 174 -17.69 10.25 -3.79
CA ASP A 174 -16.84 9.44 -2.91
C ASP A 174 -17.65 8.67 -1.87
N ALA A 175 -18.61 9.32 -1.20
CA ALA A 175 -19.54 8.65 -0.28
C ALA A 175 -20.28 7.47 -0.95
N GLY A 176 -20.74 7.65 -2.19
CA GLY A 176 -21.35 6.60 -2.99
C GLY A 176 -20.38 5.45 -3.28
N THR A 177 -19.12 5.75 -3.59
CA THR A 177 -18.10 4.72 -3.84
C THR A 177 -17.82 3.86 -2.60
N PHE A 178 -17.83 4.45 -1.40
CA PHE A 178 -17.73 3.71 -0.15
C PHE A 178 -18.93 2.77 0.06
N VAL A 179 -20.15 3.24 -0.22
CA VAL A 179 -21.36 2.38 -0.13
C VAL A 179 -21.28 1.20 -1.09
N VAL A 180 -20.79 1.41 -2.33
CA VAL A 180 -20.56 0.32 -3.29
C VAL A 180 -19.55 -0.71 -2.75
N SER A 181 -18.42 -0.26 -2.22
CA SER A 181 -17.41 -1.14 -1.62
C SER A 181 -17.97 -1.92 -0.42
N ALA A 182 -18.66 -1.24 0.50
CA ALA A 182 -19.30 -1.84 1.65
C ALA A 182 -20.31 -2.92 1.24
N THR A 183 -21.10 -2.65 0.20
CA THR A 183 -22.11 -3.58 -0.33
C THR A 183 -21.45 -4.83 -0.91
N LEU A 184 -20.38 -4.68 -1.71
CA LEU A 184 -19.65 -5.81 -2.27
C LEU A 184 -18.97 -6.64 -1.18
N LEU A 185 -18.35 -5.98 -0.19
CA LEU A 185 -17.80 -6.64 0.98
C LEU A 185 -18.87 -7.43 1.76
N ALA A 186 -20.07 -6.87 1.94
CA ALA A 186 -21.17 -7.48 2.69
C ALA A 186 -21.96 -8.55 1.90
N ALA A 187 -21.98 -8.49 0.58
CA ALA A 187 -22.73 -9.42 -0.27
C ALA A 187 -21.90 -10.60 -0.79
N LEU A 188 -20.61 -10.40 -1.08
CA LEU A 188 -19.78 -11.46 -1.67
C LEU A 188 -19.49 -12.58 -0.66
N PRO A 189 -19.75 -13.86 -0.98
CA PRO A 189 -19.53 -15.00 -0.09
C PRO A 189 -18.04 -15.39 -0.06
N LEU A 190 -17.22 -14.48 0.46
CA LEU A 190 -15.77 -14.62 0.56
C LEU A 190 -15.37 -15.32 1.87
N PRO A 191 -14.37 -16.21 1.85
CA PRO A 191 -13.93 -16.94 3.02
C PRO A 191 -13.07 -16.04 3.90
N PHE A 192 -13.70 -15.18 4.70
CA PHE A 192 -13.03 -14.51 5.82
C PHE A 192 -13.03 -15.48 7.01
N PRO A 193 -11.88 -16.01 7.44
CA PRO A 193 -11.84 -16.91 8.58
C PRO A 193 -12.41 -16.19 9.80
N SER A 194 -13.56 -16.64 10.29
CA SER A 194 -14.12 -16.11 11.53
C SER A 194 -13.41 -16.76 12.70
N ARG A 195 -12.98 -15.96 13.68
CA ARG A 195 -12.30 -16.45 14.90
C ARG A 195 -13.13 -17.51 15.64
N ARG A 196 -14.47 -17.49 15.47
CA ARG A 196 -15.39 -18.52 15.96
C ARG A 196 -15.06 -19.92 15.46
N SER A 197 -14.53 -20.07 14.24
CA SER A 197 -14.12 -21.36 13.68
C SER A 197 -12.82 -21.91 14.29
N ARG A 198 -12.05 -21.10 15.03
CA ARG A 198 -10.81 -21.49 15.72
C ARG A 198 -10.99 -21.73 17.22
N THR A 199 -12.09 -21.28 17.82
CA THR A 199 -12.40 -21.44 19.25
C THR A 199 -13.46 -22.52 19.48
N ALA A 200 -13.27 -23.70 18.89
CA ALA A 200 -13.93 -24.93 19.35
C ALA A 200 -13.27 -25.49 20.62
N GLN A 201 -12.44 -24.69 21.32
CA GLN A 201 -11.95 -25.00 22.65
C GLN A 201 -12.23 -23.79 23.56
N PRO A 202 -13.00 -23.96 24.65
CA PRO A 202 -13.45 -22.86 25.49
C PRO A 202 -12.31 -22.43 26.42
N ALA A 203 -11.42 -21.56 25.94
CA ALA A 203 -10.49 -20.87 26.83
C ALA A 203 -11.16 -19.59 27.34
N ALA A 204 -11.46 -19.60 28.64
CA ALA A 204 -12.06 -18.51 29.41
C ALA A 204 -11.44 -17.15 29.05
N VAL A 205 -12.31 -16.20 28.69
CA VAL A 205 -11.95 -14.80 28.52
C VAL A 205 -11.60 -14.23 29.89
N LYS A 206 -10.30 -14.19 30.23
CA LYS A 206 -9.83 -13.36 31.35
C LYS A 206 -9.66 -11.90 30.87
N PRO A 207 -10.19 -10.90 31.60
CA PRO A 207 -10.05 -9.50 31.19
C PRO A 207 -8.68 -8.91 31.58
N MET A 208 -8.27 -7.89 30.81
CA MET A 208 -7.25 -6.87 31.12
C MET A 208 -5.73 -7.18 31.11
N ASP A 209 -5.27 -8.44 31.07
CA ASP A 209 -3.81 -8.74 30.89
C ASP A 209 -3.34 -8.85 29.42
N GLY A 210 -4.28 -8.83 28.48
CA GLY A 210 -4.02 -9.03 27.05
C GLY A 210 -3.13 -7.95 26.41
N THR A 211 -3.11 -6.72 26.91
CA THR A 211 -2.33 -5.63 26.30
C THR A 211 -0.83 -5.74 26.62
N ARG A 212 -0.47 -6.13 27.86
CA ARG A 212 0.93 -6.33 28.27
C ARG A 212 1.53 -7.61 27.68
N ARG A 213 0.78 -8.71 27.70
CA ARG A 213 1.20 -9.97 27.07
C ARG A 213 1.34 -9.81 25.56
N HIS A 214 0.39 -9.14 24.91
CA HIS A 214 0.47 -8.87 23.48
C HIS A 214 1.62 -7.94 23.14
N ARG A 215 1.86 -6.86 23.90
CA ARG A 215 3.03 -5.99 23.70
C ARG A 215 4.35 -6.74 23.85
N ARG A 216 4.44 -7.73 24.74
CA ARG A 216 5.59 -8.64 24.85
C ARG A 216 5.72 -9.59 23.67
N GLU A 217 4.63 -10.18 23.20
CA GLU A 217 4.60 -11.02 22.00
C GLU A 217 4.96 -10.20 20.74
N THR A 218 4.55 -8.93 20.67
CA THR A 218 4.89 -7.97 19.62
C THR A 218 6.37 -7.60 19.65
N LEU A 219 6.92 -7.26 20.82
CA LEU A 219 8.35 -6.99 21.00
C LEU A 219 9.20 -8.24 20.73
N ALA A 220 8.73 -9.43 21.11
CA ALA A 220 9.41 -10.68 20.81
C ALA A 220 9.39 -10.99 19.31
N ALA A 221 8.28 -10.73 18.61
CA ALA A 221 8.22 -10.88 17.14
C ALA A 221 9.10 -9.86 16.41
N LEU A 222 9.19 -8.61 16.90
CA LEU A 222 10.13 -7.58 16.42
C LEU A 222 11.58 -8.06 16.52
N VAL A 223 11.94 -8.61 17.68
CA VAL A 223 13.30 -9.13 17.93
C VAL A 223 13.57 -10.40 17.10
N ALA A 224 12.54 -11.22 16.84
CA ALA A 224 12.67 -12.47 16.10
C ALA A 224 12.68 -12.31 14.57
N ALA A 225 12.25 -11.16 14.02
CA ALA A 225 12.18 -10.92 12.58
C ALA A 225 12.97 -9.65 12.13
N PRO A 226 14.28 -9.56 12.42
CA PRO A 226 15.08 -8.37 12.15
C PRO A 226 15.11 -7.99 10.66
N VAL A 227 15.04 -8.98 9.77
CA VAL A 227 15.01 -8.73 8.32
C VAL A 227 13.72 -8.01 7.90
N ILE A 228 12.56 -8.39 8.42
CA ILE A 228 11.30 -7.72 8.06
C ILE A 228 11.27 -6.28 8.56
N LEU A 229 11.85 -6.03 9.74
CA LEU A 229 12.00 -4.66 10.24
C LEU A 229 12.87 -3.80 9.33
N VAL A 230 13.96 -4.35 8.83
CA VAL A 230 14.82 -3.66 7.85
C VAL A 230 14.05 -3.37 6.56
N VAL A 231 13.26 -4.32 6.05
CA VAL A 231 12.44 -4.10 4.85
C VAL A 231 11.35 -3.05 5.10
N VAL A 232 10.72 -3.04 6.28
CA VAL A 232 9.77 -1.98 6.71
C VAL A 232 10.47 -0.62 6.81
N LEU A 233 11.70 -0.57 7.33
CA LEU A 233 12.49 0.66 7.40
C LEU A 233 12.82 1.19 6.00
N VAL A 234 13.25 0.32 5.08
CA VAL A 234 13.45 0.69 3.68
C VAL A 234 12.16 1.25 3.09
N ARG A 235 11.00 0.62 3.36
CA ARG A 235 9.69 1.13 2.91
C ARG A 235 9.31 2.47 3.52
N ALA A 236 9.70 2.73 4.78
CA ALA A 236 9.49 4.03 5.43
C ALA A 236 10.29 5.15 4.74
N VAL A 237 11.56 4.90 4.46
CA VAL A 237 12.45 5.85 3.78
C VAL A 237 12.04 6.01 2.32
N ASP A 238 11.59 4.94 1.69
CA ASP A 238 11.01 4.97 0.34
C ASP A 238 9.74 5.82 0.26
N ALA A 239 8.84 5.74 1.26
CA ALA A 239 7.68 6.62 1.35
C ALA A 239 8.08 8.09 1.55
N LEU A 240 9.16 8.34 2.31
CA LEU A 240 9.74 9.67 2.43
C LEU A 240 10.31 10.15 1.08
N GLY A 241 11.09 9.32 0.39
CA GLY A 241 11.56 9.57 -0.98
C GLY A 241 10.42 9.89 -1.94
N SER A 242 9.33 9.14 -1.84
CA SER A 242 8.14 9.31 -2.67
C SER A 242 7.46 10.67 -2.50
N ALA A 243 7.59 11.29 -1.33
CA ALA A 243 7.08 12.65 -1.12
C ALA A 243 7.77 13.68 -2.05
N SER A 244 9.04 13.48 -2.38
CA SER A 244 9.80 14.39 -3.26
C SER A 244 9.17 14.52 -4.64
N HIS A 245 8.72 13.42 -5.26
CA HIS A 245 8.08 13.48 -6.56
C HIS A 245 6.58 13.85 -6.46
N ASN A 246 5.89 13.50 -5.37
CA ASN A 246 4.49 13.93 -5.17
C ASN A 246 4.34 15.45 -5.05
N VAL A 247 5.29 16.12 -4.37
CA VAL A 247 5.32 17.58 -4.26
C VAL A 247 6.11 18.22 -5.41
N GLY A 248 7.19 17.58 -5.84
CA GLY A 248 8.12 18.10 -6.84
C GLY A 248 7.61 18.03 -8.28
N LEU A 249 6.85 17.00 -8.68
CA LEU A 249 6.34 16.89 -10.06
C LEU A 249 5.45 18.07 -10.45
N PRO A 250 4.47 18.51 -9.64
CA PRO A 250 3.70 19.72 -9.94
C PRO A 250 4.57 20.98 -10.10
N VAL A 251 5.57 21.16 -9.23
CA VAL A 251 6.49 22.32 -9.27
C VAL A 251 7.40 22.26 -10.50
N TYR A 252 7.85 21.07 -10.88
CA TYR A 252 8.68 20.87 -12.07
C TYR A 252 7.87 21.04 -13.36
N ALA A 253 6.60 20.60 -13.37
CA ALA A 253 5.71 20.73 -14.52
C ALA A 253 5.46 22.19 -14.91
N THR A 254 5.39 23.12 -13.95
CA THR A 254 5.25 24.56 -14.23
C THR A 254 6.50 25.16 -14.88
N GLN A 255 7.65 24.50 -14.78
CA GLN A 255 8.92 24.94 -15.38
C GLN A 255 9.09 24.38 -16.79
N VAL A 256 8.78 23.10 -17.00
CA VAL A 256 9.02 22.39 -18.27
C VAL A 256 7.86 22.54 -19.26
N GLN A 257 6.61 22.56 -18.77
CA GLN A 257 5.42 22.73 -19.60
C GLN A 257 4.48 23.81 -19.00
N PRO A 258 4.90 25.10 -18.98
CA PRO A 258 4.14 26.16 -18.31
C PRO A 258 2.72 26.37 -18.86
N GLN A 259 2.51 26.04 -20.14
CA GLN A 259 1.22 26.19 -20.81
C GLN A 259 0.17 25.18 -20.34
N ASP A 260 0.61 23.99 -19.92
CA ASP A 260 -0.29 22.94 -19.41
C ASP A 260 0.42 22.00 -18.41
N PRO A 261 0.72 22.48 -17.19
CA PRO A 261 1.40 21.69 -16.17
C PRO A 261 0.57 20.49 -15.69
N ALA A 262 -0.76 20.65 -15.69
CA ALA A 262 -1.70 19.62 -15.25
C ALA A 262 -1.68 18.42 -16.20
N ALA A 263 -1.68 18.65 -17.52
CA ALA A 263 -1.53 17.57 -18.47
C ALA A 263 -0.19 16.85 -18.30
N PHE A 264 0.93 17.55 -18.12
CA PHE A 264 2.22 16.91 -17.92
C PHE A 264 2.20 15.92 -16.74
N VAL A 265 1.73 16.37 -15.57
CA VAL A 265 1.61 15.53 -14.37
C VAL A 265 0.65 14.35 -14.61
N GLY A 266 -0.48 14.60 -15.29
CA GLY A 266 -1.45 13.57 -15.63
C GLY A 266 -0.88 12.47 -16.53
N HIS A 267 -0.17 12.85 -17.60
CA HIS A 267 0.48 11.89 -18.51
C HIS A 267 1.57 11.09 -17.78
N PHE A 268 2.37 11.75 -16.93
CA PHE A 268 3.40 11.08 -16.13
C PHE A 268 2.81 9.96 -15.27
N PHE A 269 1.79 10.27 -14.45
CA PHE A 269 1.17 9.27 -13.58
C PHE A 269 0.39 8.21 -14.35
N ALA A 270 -0.19 8.54 -15.50
CA ALA A 270 -0.85 7.56 -16.36
C ALA A 270 0.17 6.53 -16.91
N VAL A 271 1.30 6.99 -17.43
CA VAL A 271 2.36 6.09 -17.95
C VAL A 271 3.03 5.30 -16.84
N TRP A 272 3.24 5.91 -15.67
CA TRP A 272 3.67 5.21 -14.45
C TRP A 272 2.71 4.07 -14.07
N ALA A 273 1.40 4.31 -14.09
CA ALA A 273 0.40 3.28 -13.79
C ALA A 273 0.42 2.12 -14.81
N VAL A 274 0.68 2.42 -16.09
CA VAL A 274 0.87 1.41 -17.14
C VAL A 274 2.12 0.56 -16.87
N GLY A 275 3.22 1.17 -16.45
CA GLY A 275 4.44 0.45 -16.03
C GLY A 275 4.17 -0.53 -14.88
N LEU A 276 3.47 -0.06 -13.85
CA LEU A 276 3.08 -0.86 -12.69
C LEU A 276 2.19 -2.06 -13.11
N PHE A 277 1.24 -1.86 -14.03
CA PHE A 277 0.46 -2.95 -14.60
C PHE A 277 1.31 -3.93 -15.41
N ALA A 278 2.23 -3.43 -16.24
CA ALA A 278 3.11 -4.26 -17.06
C ALA A 278 3.98 -5.19 -16.20
N ALA A 279 4.55 -4.67 -15.10
CA ALA A 279 5.32 -5.47 -14.15
C ALA A 279 4.51 -6.64 -13.59
N HIS A 280 3.24 -6.41 -13.21
CA HIS A 280 2.38 -7.48 -12.71
C HIS A 280 2.09 -8.55 -13.77
N GLN A 281 1.85 -8.14 -15.02
CA GLN A 281 1.62 -9.10 -16.11
C GLN A 281 2.86 -9.95 -16.37
N VAL A 282 4.06 -9.35 -16.32
CA VAL A 282 5.34 -10.05 -16.49
C VAL A 282 5.55 -11.04 -15.36
N VAL A 283 5.44 -10.62 -14.10
CA VAL A 283 5.61 -11.52 -12.93
C VAL A 283 4.59 -12.67 -12.99
N ARG A 284 3.33 -12.40 -13.36
CA ARG A 284 2.32 -13.44 -13.53
C ARG A 284 2.66 -14.43 -14.65
N ARG A 285 3.11 -13.94 -15.81
CA ARG A 285 3.44 -14.78 -16.98
C ARG A 285 4.68 -15.64 -16.76
N LEU A 286 5.66 -15.13 -16.03
CA LEU A 286 6.86 -15.89 -15.69
C LEU A 286 6.55 -17.03 -14.71
N GLY A 287 5.39 -17.01 -14.03
CA GLY A 287 4.92 -18.04 -13.11
C GLY A 287 5.78 -18.12 -11.84
N THR A 288 5.20 -18.32 -10.66
CA THR A 288 5.95 -18.36 -9.39
C THR A 288 7.13 -19.35 -9.40
N GLY A 289 6.92 -20.53 -10.00
CA GLY A 289 7.96 -21.58 -10.14
C GLY A 289 9.04 -21.33 -11.20
N ARG A 290 8.88 -20.35 -12.11
CA ARG A 290 9.86 -20.00 -13.16
C ARG A 290 10.40 -18.57 -13.01
N SER A 291 9.67 -17.68 -12.33
CA SER A 291 10.11 -16.34 -11.94
C SER A 291 11.14 -16.38 -10.81
N GLY A 292 11.31 -17.54 -10.17
CA GLY A 292 12.33 -17.77 -9.16
C GLY A 292 12.11 -16.97 -7.87
N LEU A 293 10.92 -16.40 -7.65
CA LEU A 293 10.59 -15.64 -6.43
C LEU A 293 10.26 -16.53 -5.23
N ASP A 294 10.32 -17.85 -5.40
CA ASP A 294 10.11 -18.85 -4.37
C ASP A 294 11.31 -18.84 -3.39
N GLY A 295 11.22 -17.97 -2.39
CA GLY A 295 12.14 -17.91 -1.26
C GLY A 295 12.29 -16.51 -0.67
N PRO A 296 12.32 -16.37 0.67
CA PRO A 296 12.37 -15.06 1.35
C PRO A 296 13.54 -14.19 0.85
N ARG A 297 14.73 -14.80 0.66
CA ARG A 297 15.94 -14.11 0.20
C ARG A 297 15.83 -13.48 -1.20
N ARG A 298 15.14 -14.16 -2.12
CA ARG A 298 14.99 -13.64 -3.50
C ARG A 298 13.93 -12.55 -3.57
N SER A 299 12.87 -12.65 -2.78
CA SER A 299 11.90 -11.54 -2.62
C SER A 299 12.53 -10.30 -2.00
N GLU A 300 13.41 -10.46 -1.01
CA GLU A 300 14.12 -9.34 -0.36
C GLU A 300 15.11 -8.66 -1.31
N THR A 301 15.87 -9.45 -2.08
CA THR A 301 16.80 -8.90 -3.09
C THR A 301 16.04 -8.21 -4.22
N GLY A 302 14.95 -8.81 -4.70
CA GLY A 302 14.09 -8.20 -5.72
C GLY A 302 13.48 -6.87 -5.26
N PHE A 303 13.02 -6.82 -4.01
CA PHE A 303 12.54 -5.58 -3.39
C PHE A 303 13.63 -4.49 -3.40
N VAL A 304 14.85 -4.78 -2.94
CA VAL A 304 15.93 -3.78 -2.92
C VAL A 304 16.28 -3.30 -4.34
N VAL A 305 16.46 -4.21 -5.29
CA VAL A 305 16.80 -3.86 -6.68
C VAL A 305 15.71 -3.00 -7.31
N GLY A 306 14.44 -3.38 -7.11
CA GLY A 306 13.31 -2.59 -7.58
C GLY A 306 13.27 -1.20 -6.95
N THR A 307 13.52 -1.09 -5.64
CA THR A 307 13.53 0.20 -4.93
C THR A 307 14.64 1.11 -5.44
N CYS A 308 15.84 0.56 -5.69
CA CYS A 308 16.94 1.32 -6.28
C CYS A 308 16.62 1.77 -7.72
N LEU A 309 16.07 0.88 -8.55
CA LEU A 309 15.70 1.21 -9.93
C LEU A 309 14.60 2.28 -9.97
N MET A 310 13.57 2.14 -9.15
CA MET A 310 12.49 3.13 -9.01
C MET A 310 13.04 4.48 -8.58
N SER A 311 13.87 4.50 -7.52
CA SER A 311 14.46 5.73 -7.00
C SER A 311 15.35 6.42 -8.04
N ALA A 312 16.18 5.65 -8.76
CA ALA A 312 16.99 6.18 -9.84
C ALA A 312 16.14 6.76 -10.97
N ALA A 313 15.07 6.07 -11.37
CA ALA A 313 14.15 6.56 -12.40
C ALA A 313 13.48 7.88 -11.99
N PHE A 314 13.03 8.01 -10.73
CA PHE A 314 12.48 9.28 -10.26
C PHE A 314 13.51 10.41 -10.27
N ILE A 315 14.78 10.17 -9.90
CA ILE A 315 15.82 11.19 -9.99
C ILE A 315 16.03 11.63 -11.44
N VAL A 316 16.12 10.67 -12.37
CA VAL A 316 16.30 10.94 -13.81
C VAL A 316 15.09 11.69 -14.40
N ALA A 317 13.88 11.50 -13.88
CA ALA A 317 12.70 12.22 -14.36
C ALA A 317 12.81 13.75 -14.22
N PHE A 318 13.66 14.24 -13.31
CA PHE A 318 13.89 15.67 -13.07
C PHE A 318 15.14 16.23 -13.76
N THR A 319 15.81 15.49 -14.67
CA THR A 319 17.03 15.96 -15.36
C THR A 319 16.76 16.65 -16.69
N ASP A 320 15.64 17.39 -16.80
CA ASP A 320 15.26 18.17 -17.99
C ASP A 320 15.24 17.35 -19.30
N LEU A 321 14.88 16.06 -19.21
CA LEU A 321 14.77 15.17 -20.36
C LEU A 321 13.66 15.64 -21.33
N PRO A 322 13.81 15.42 -22.65
CA PRO A 322 12.71 15.65 -23.59
C PRO A 322 11.48 14.80 -23.22
N GLY A 323 10.29 15.32 -23.49
CA GLY A 323 9.02 14.77 -22.99
C GLY A 323 8.83 13.26 -23.22
N GLN A 324 9.18 12.74 -24.40
CA GLN A 324 9.08 11.31 -24.69
C GLN A 324 9.96 10.43 -23.79
N TRP A 325 11.13 10.94 -23.39
CA TRP A 325 12.05 10.23 -22.51
C TRP A 325 11.59 10.28 -21.06
N VAL A 326 10.98 11.39 -20.63
CA VAL A 326 10.33 11.48 -19.31
C VAL A 326 9.23 10.43 -19.19
N LEU A 327 8.42 10.22 -20.23
CA LEU A 327 7.38 9.18 -20.22
C LEU A 327 7.99 7.77 -20.15
N LEU A 328 9.09 7.50 -20.86
CA LEU A 328 9.79 6.22 -20.74
C LEU A 328 10.31 6.01 -19.31
N VAL A 329 10.89 7.04 -18.69
CA VAL A 329 11.36 6.99 -17.31
C VAL A 329 10.20 6.79 -16.33
N ALA A 330 9.06 7.43 -16.55
CA ALA A 330 7.84 7.21 -15.76
C ALA A 330 7.36 5.75 -15.85
N PHE A 331 7.39 5.16 -17.05
CA PHE A 331 7.08 3.74 -17.25
C PHE A 331 8.03 2.83 -16.47
N VAL A 332 9.34 3.09 -16.53
CA VAL A 332 10.34 2.32 -15.79
C VAL A 332 10.15 2.46 -14.28
N ALA A 333 9.92 3.69 -13.79
CA ALA A 333 9.64 3.95 -12.38
C ALA A 333 8.39 3.18 -11.90
N GLY A 334 7.32 3.18 -12.70
CA GLY A 334 6.10 2.44 -12.40
C GLY A 334 6.30 0.94 -12.42
N ALA A 335 7.03 0.41 -13.41
CA ALA A 335 7.33 -1.02 -13.49
C ALA A 335 8.18 -1.49 -12.30
N ALA A 336 9.16 -0.68 -11.89
CA ALA A 336 9.96 -0.93 -10.71
C ALA A 336 9.12 -0.90 -9.43
N ASP A 337 8.23 0.09 -9.25
CA ASP A 337 7.33 0.16 -8.09
C ASP A 337 6.32 -1.01 -8.03
N GLY A 338 5.74 -1.39 -9.16
CA GLY A 338 4.86 -2.57 -9.21
C GLY A 338 5.59 -3.85 -8.81
N PHE A 339 6.87 -3.98 -9.18
CA PHE A 339 7.69 -5.12 -8.81
C PHE A 339 8.08 -5.11 -7.33
N THR A 340 8.47 -3.96 -6.75
CA THR A 340 8.75 -3.84 -5.31
C THR A 340 7.52 -4.16 -4.48
N GLU A 341 6.35 -3.65 -4.88
CA GLU A 341 5.12 -3.85 -4.15
C GLU A 341 4.69 -5.33 -4.13
N ILE A 342 4.80 -6.05 -5.25
CA ILE A 342 4.52 -7.49 -5.28
C ILE A 342 5.48 -8.25 -4.36
N THR A 343 6.78 -8.02 -4.51
CA THR A 343 7.81 -8.77 -3.77
C THR A 343 7.69 -8.52 -2.28
N TYR A 344 7.43 -7.27 -1.89
CA TYR A 344 7.18 -6.85 -0.51
C TYR A 344 5.90 -7.48 0.06
N THR A 345 4.75 -7.25 -0.58
CA THR A 345 3.46 -7.73 -0.06
C THR A 345 3.39 -9.25 0.03
N THR A 346 3.98 -9.96 -0.94
CA THR A 346 4.04 -11.43 -0.94
C THR A 346 4.92 -11.95 0.19
N ARG A 347 6.05 -11.28 0.48
CA ARG A 347 6.92 -11.64 1.62
C ARG A 347 6.21 -11.48 2.95
N LEU A 348 5.47 -10.39 3.15
CA LEU A 348 4.68 -10.15 4.37
C LEU A 348 3.55 -11.18 4.52
N GLN A 349 2.91 -11.57 3.42
CA GLN A 349 1.83 -12.57 3.42
C GLN A 349 2.31 -14.01 3.67
N ALA A 350 3.61 -14.28 3.53
CA ALA A 350 4.19 -15.58 3.88
C ALA A 350 4.20 -15.83 5.39
N GLU A 351 4.09 -14.78 6.21
CA GLU A 351 4.10 -14.88 7.68
C GLU A 351 2.82 -15.54 8.23
N PRO A 352 2.87 -16.13 9.45
CA PRO A 352 1.72 -16.73 10.11
C PRO A 352 0.55 -15.76 10.34
N ASP A 353 -0.68 -16.28 10.32
CA ASP A 353 -1.93 -15.50 10.30
C ASP A 353 -2.19 -14.52 11.49
N PRO A 354 -1.60 -14.66 12.70
CA PRO A 354 -1.67 -13.57 13.68
C PRO A 354 -0.71 -12.40 13.38
N GLN A 355 0.40 -12.68 12.70
CA GLN A 355 1.50 -11.73 12.50
C GLN A 355 1.33 -10.90 11.23
N ARG A 356 0.66 -11.43 10.19
CA ARG A 356 0.39 -10.71 8.93
C ARG A 356 -0.22 -9.33 9.15
N GLY A 357 -1.30 -9.28 9.92
CA GLY A 357 -2.00 -8.02 10.20
C GLY A 357 -1.12 -7.00 10.91
N TRP A 358 -0.20 -7.48 11.75
CA TRP A 358 0.76 -6.63 12.44
C TRP A 358 1.85 -6.10 11.52
N PHE A 359 2.43 -6.93 10.66
CA PHE A 359 3.40 -6.48 9.66
C PHE A 359 2.78 -5.44 8.72
N PHE A 360 1.57 -5.68 8.20
CA PHE A 360 0.87 -4.68 7.40
C PHE A 360 0.50 -3.40 8.16
N GLY A 361 0.24 -3.51 9.46
CA GLY A 361 0.07 -2.35 10.34
C GLY A 361 1.35 -1.53 10.47
N LEU A 362 2.49 -2.18 10.71
CA LEU A 362 3.80 -1.51 10.72
C LEU A 362 4.14 -0.86 9.39
N THR A 363 3.88 -1.55 8.27
CA THR A 363 4.02 -0.98 6.92
C THR A 363 3.21 0.29 6.80
N ALA A 364 1.91 0.24 7.14
CA ALA A 364 1.04 1.40 7.01
C ALA A 364 1.47 2.56 7.91
N MET A 365 1.96 2.26 9.12
CA MET A 365 2.53 3.25 10.03
C MET A 365 3.78 3.91 9.39
N ALA A 366 4.71 3.09 8.91
CA ALA A 366 5.93 3.52 8.24
C ALA A 366 5.66 4.36 6.99
N GLU A 367 4.72 3.94 6.14
CA GLU A 367 4.34 4.64 4.92
C GLU A 367 3.67 5.99 5.20
N ASN A 368 2.67 6.03 6.10
CA ASN A 368 2.00 7.28 6.45
C ASN A 368 2.95 8.28 7.14
N GLY A 369 3.79 7.79 8.06
CA GLY A 369 4.77 8.62 8.75
C GLY A 369 5.87 9.12 7.82
N GLY A 370 6.44 8.23 7.01
CA GLY A 370 7.48 8.55 6.02
C GLY A 370 6.99 9.54 4.97
N LEU A 371 5.82 9.28 4.38
CA LEU A 371 5.22 10.18 3.38
C LEU A 371 4.87 11.54 3.98
N GLY A 372 4.27 11.59 5.17
CA GLY A 372 3.89 12.84 5.82
C GLY A 372 5.09 13.73 6.18
N LEU A 373 6.10 13.16 6.83
CA LEU A 373 7.35 13.87 7.13
C LEU A 373 8.10 14.25 5.86
N GLY A 374 8.12 13.36 4.87
CA GLY A 374 8.72 13.60 3.57
C GLY A 374 8.06 14.74 2.82
N MET A 375 6.73 14.88 2.86
CA MET A 375 6.02 15.95 2.18
C MET A 375 6.36 17.32 2.77
N LEU A 376 6.46 17.41 4.10
CA LEU A 376 6.90 18.63 4.79
C LEU A 376 8.35 18.98 4.44
N LEU A 377 9.24 17.98 4.48
CA LEU A 377 10.66 18.16 4.14
C LEU A 377 10.83 18.58 2.67
N ALA A 378 10.18 17.87 1.74
CA ALA A 378 10.24 18.16 0.31
C ALA A 378 9.70 19.56 0.00
N ALA A 379 8.57 19.95 0.60
CA ALA A 379 8.00 21.29 0.42
C ALA A 379 8.97 22.39 0.87
N GLY A 380 9.55 22.25 2.06
CA GLY A 380 10.54 23.22 2.57
C GLY A 380 11.82 23.26 1.74
N LEU A 381 12.32 22.10 1.28
CA LEU A 381 13.49 22.06 0.41
C LEU A 381 13.21 22.68 -0.97
N LEU A 382 12.00 22.55 -1.51
CA LEU A 382 11.62 23.14 -2.80
C LEU A 382 11.56 24.68 -2.80
N GLU A 383 11.51 25.32 -1.64
CA GLU A 383 11.61 26.79 -1.54
C GLU A 383 13.02 27.30 -1.87
N VAL A 384 14.04 26.46 -1.64
CA VAL A 384 15.46 26.84 -1.77
C VAL A 384 16.19 26.04 -2.84
N TRP A 385 15.74 24.83 -3.15
CA TRP A 385 16.39 23.91 -4.07
C TRP A 385 15.53 23.62 -5.29
N ARG A 386 16.18 23.43 -6.44
CA ARG A 386 15.51 22.96 -7.66
C ARG A 386 14.93 21.55 -7.43
N PRO A 387 13.80 21.18 -8.09
CA PRO A 387 13.17 19.87 -7.93
C PRO A 387 14.11 18.68 -8.08
N LEU A 388 15.07 18.75 -9.01
CA LEU A 388 16.10 17.72 -9.20
C LEU A 388 16.92 17.46 -7.93
N TYR A 389 17.37 18.49 -7.22
CA TYR A 389 18.20 18.32 -6.03
C TYR A 389 17.40 17.74 -4.86
N VAL A 390 16.13 18.13 -4.73
CA VAL A 390 15.23 17.56 -3.72
C VAL A 390 14.98 16.09 -3.99
N ALA A 391 14.64 15.73 -5.24
CA ALA A 391 14.46 14.35 -5.66
C ALA A 391 15.76 13.54 -5.46
N ALA A 392 16.90 14.06 -5.90
CA ALA A 392 18.21 13.42 -5.75
C ALA A 392 18.59 13.17 -4.29
N ALA A 393 18.37 14.14 -3.39
CA ALA A 393 18.68 13.97 -1.98
C ALA A 393 17.78 12.91 -1.32
N MET A 394 16.47 12.99 -1.57
CA MET A 394 15.50 12.12 -0.90
C MET A 394 15.52 10.70 -1.46
N HIS A 395 15.45 10.52 -2.79
CA HIS A 395 15.60 9.19 -3.40
C HIS A 395 17.04 8.65 -3.30
N GLY A 396 18.05 9.53 -3.26
CA GLY A 396 19.44 9.12 -2.99
C GLY A 396 19.59 8.48 -1.61
N ALA A 397 18.93 9.03 -0.58
CA ALA A 397 18.89 8.42 0.75
C ALA A 397 18.24 7.02 0.74
N VAL A 398 17.18 6.83 -0.06
CA VAL A 398 16.56 5.51 -0.26
C VAL A 398 17.56 4.51 -0.86
N VAL A 399 18.26 4.92 -1.93
CA VAL A 399 19.25 4.06 -2.61
C VAL A 399 20.39 3.69 -1.67
N VAL A 400 20.95 4.66 -0.93
CA VAL A 400 22.04 4.43 0.02
C VAL A 400 21.62 3.45 1.11
N LEU A 401 20.44 3.63 1.69
CA LEU A 401 19.92 2.72 2.70
C LEU A 401 19.71 1.31 2.14
N ALA A 402 19.05 1.20 0.99
CA ALA A 402 18.74 -0.09 0.38
C ALA A 402 20.01 -0.88 0.01
N LEU A 403 21.03 -0.20 -0.54
CA LEU A 403 22.34 -0.80 -0.82
C LEU A 403 23.10 -1.15 0.47
N GLY A 404 23.03 -0.30 1.50
CA GLY A 404 23.62 -0.56 2.81
C GLY A 404 23.07 -1.83 3.47
N VAL A 405 21.76 -2.06 3.34
CA VAL A 405 21.10 -3.30 3.80
C VAL A 405 21.64 -4.53 3.08
N VAL A 406 21.80 -4.45 1.75
CA VAL A 406 22.36 -5.56 0.95
C VAL A 406 23.82 -5.81 1.33
N LEU A 407 24.62 -4.76 1.46
CA LEU A 407 26.03 -4.86 1.83
C LEU A 407 26.19 -5.46 3.23
N PHE A 408 25.44 -4.97 4.22
CA PHE A 408 25.42 -5.53 5.57
C PHE A 408 25.05 -7.01 5.54
N GLY A 409 23.99 -7.34 4.80
CA GLY A 409 23.53 -8.70 4.60
C GLY A 409 24.48 -9.60 3.82
N LEU A 410 25.43 -9.06 3.04
CA LEU A 410 26.50 -9.81 2.38
C LEU A 410 27.70 -10.04 3.31
N LEU A 411 28.11 -9.01 4.04
CA LEU A 411 29.26 -9.06 4.95
C LEU A 411 29.04 -10.02 6.13
N HIS A 412 27.80 -10.10 6.63
CA HIS A 412 27.45 -11.00 7.75
C HIS A 412 27.06 -12.42 7.29
N ARG A 413 27.22 -12.77 6.01
CA ARG A 413 27.06 -14.15 5.52
C ARG A 413 28.25 -15.05 5.84
N HIS A 414 29.43 -14.46 6.06
CA HIS A 414 30.66 -15.22 6.26
C HIS A 414 30.91 -15.63 7.72
N THR A 415 30.04 -15.25 8.65
CA THR A 415 30.16 -15.58 10.08
C THR A 415 29.25 -16.72 10.52
N ALA A 416 28.36 -17.22 9.65
CA ALA A 416 27.60 -18.44 9.91
C ALA A 416 28.44 -19.65 9.46
N THR A 417 29.15 -20.27 10.40
CA THR A 417 29.80 -21.56 10.18
C THR A 417 28.75 -22.60 9.76
N PRO A 418 29.03 -23.47 8.78
CA PRO A 418 28.22 -24.65 8.55
C PRO A 418 28.23 -25.46 9.86
N VAL A 419 27.07 -25.88 10.34
CA VAL A 419 27.01 -26.91 11.37
C VAL A 419 27.45 -28.21 10.70
N GLU A 420 28.76 -28.47 10.69
CA GLU A 420 29.29 -29.83 10.49
C GLU A 420 28.75 -30.69 11.64
N GLY A 421 27.89 -31.66 11.33
CA GLY A 421 27.38 -32.62 12.31
C GLY A 421 25.87 -32.86 12.31
N ALA A 422 25.16 -32.70 11.19
CA ALA A 422 23.91 -33.43 11.02
C ALA A 422 24.26 -34.87 10.58
N PRO A 423 23.91 -35.91 11.35
CA PRO A 423 24.14 -37.29 10.92
C PRO A 423 23.36 -37.56 9.64
N ASP A 424 24.00 -38.23 8.69
CA ASP A 424 23.35 -38.69 7.46
C ASP A 424 22.07 -39.46 7.80
N PRO A 425 20.97 -39.26 7.06
CA PRO A 425 19.78 -40.10 7.23
C PRO A 425 20.16 -41.57 6.97
N PRO A 426 19.64 -42.51 7.77
CA PRO A 426 19.96 -43.93 7.62
C PRO A 426 19.65 -44.42 6.21
N ALA A 427 20.57 -45.20 5.64
CA ALA A 427 20.59 -45.67 4.25
C ALA A 427 19.37 -46.52 3.83
N ASP A 428 18.49 -46.88 4.76
CA ASP A 428 17.36 -47.77 4.52
C ASP A 428 16.10 -47.07 3.96
N ALA A 429 16.11 -45.74 3.81
CA ALA A 429 14.96 -44.99 3.29
C ALA A 429 14.88 -44.89 1.75
N LEU A 430 15.80 -45.52 1.02
CA LEU A 430 15.90 -45.46 -0.45
C LEU A 430 15.69 -46.83 -1.15
N ALA A 431 14.96 -47.75 -0.54
CA ALA A 431 14.47 -48.93 -1.27
C ALA A 431 13.21 -48.56 -2.09
N PRO A 432 13.19 -48.80 -3.41
CA PRO A 432 11.99 -48.61 -4.22
C PRO A 432 10.91 -49.60 -3.77
N ALA A 433 9.68 -49.13 -3.62
CA ALA A 433 8.52 -49.99 -3.39
C ALA A 433 8.29 -50.85 -4.64
N GLU A 434 8.91 -52.03 -4.67
CA GLU A 434 8.61 -53.07 -5.64
C GLU A 434 7.26 -53.72 -5.34
N GLY A 435 6.54 -54.01 -6.43
CA GLY A 435 5.13 -54.34 -6.46
C GLY A 435 4.68 -55.56 -5.66
N SER A 436 3.40 -55.54 -5.31
CA SER A 436 2.58 -56.74 -5.30
C SER A 436 1.12 -56.39 -5.62
N ARG A 437 0.78 -56.58 -6.89
CA ARG A 437 -0.49 -57.21 -7.31
C ARG A 437 -0.24 -58.72 -7.32
N PRO A 438 -1.23 -59.61 -7.14
CA PRO A 438 -2.57 -59.56 -7.76
C PRO A 438 -3.69 -59.03 -6.87
#